data_AF-A0A1H7LRE7-F1
#
_entry.id   AF-A0A1H7LRE7-F1
#
_cell.length_a   1.000
_cell.length_b   1.000
_cell.length_c   1.000
_cell.angle_alpha   90.00
_cell.angle_beta   90.00
_cell.angle_gamma   90.00
#
_symmetry.space_group_name_H-M   'P 1'
#
loop_
_entity.id
_entity.type
_entity.pdbx_description
1 polymer ?
#
loop_
_entity_poly.entity_id
_entity_poly.type
_entity_poly.pdbx_seq_one_letter_code
_entity_poly.pdbx_strand_id
1 'polypeptide(L)'
;MFIGAVKWFDNQKGFGMLVLPTEETLFLHVRGFASTPSTVQIGDVVIGEKKPDKKKDGFVGHNCHLASNLNDWLITMSLIDQPHTVNLNPEVKKFNSKREAPRSNLHHNLLQLAAKQILKDKDIEEIFRTAIHYHEHHLPPSQFIAYATLLNHTIKDLLDPEAAEQLLDRIFKSFGASLNPEMLFKVWKNRAFRFIGYLGDGDFEIPEEVLGLYATEIGHRELSRIKSYSFGPAFCADMVEANLDGLDFKNQEEMQEALSYVEILDGEEKIRWENYIKSNLEK
;
A
#
# COMPACT_ATOMS: atom_id res chain seq x y z
N MET A 1 14.89 -17.58 0.45
CA MET A 1 14.25 -17.09 1.68
C MET A 1 12.73 -17.17 1.52
N PHE A 2 11.99 -17.39 2.60
CA PHE A 2 10.53 -17.36 2.63
C PHE A 2 10.05 -16.53 3.82
N ILE A 3 8.80 -16.07 3.73
CA ILE A 3 8.00 -15.55 4.84
C ILE A 3 6.65 -16.29 4.81
N GLY A 4 6.18 -16.74 5.96
CA GLY A 4 4.93 -17.49 6.05
C GLY A 4 4.36 -17.43 7.47
N ALA A 5 3.07 -17.72 7.59
CA ALA A 5 2.39 -17.76 8.88
C ALA A 5 2.17 -19.19 9.33
N VAL A 6 2.24 -19.43 10.64
CA VAL A 6 1.99 -20.74 11.25
C VAL A 6 0.51 -21.09 11.12
N LYS A 7 0.21 -22.18 10.40
CA LYS A 7 -1.14 -22.76 10.30
C LYS A 7 -1.47 -23.59 11.53
N TRP A 8 -0.50 -24.39 11.99
CA TRP A 8 -0.56 -25.12 13.26
C TRP A 8 0.84 -25.53 13.70
N PHE A 9 1.05 -25.65 15.01
CA PHE A 9 2.30 -26.12 15.60
C PHE A 9 2.03 -26.91 16.88
N ASP A 10 2.58 -28.13 16.99
CA ASP A 10 2.55 -28.93 18.20
C ASP A 10 3.81 -28.61 19.02
N ASN A 11 3.69 -27.74 20.03
CA ASN A 11 4.82 -27.33 20.87
C ASN A 11 5.40 -28.47 21.71
N GLN A 12 4.63 -29.54 21.99
CA GLN A 12 5.14 -30.70 22.73
C GLN A 12 6.00 -31.59 21.83
N LYS A 13 5.60 -31.77 20.57
CA LYS A 13 6.36 -32.58 19.60
C LYS A 13 7.40 -31.77 18.82
N GLY A 14 7.30 -30.44 18.83
CA GLY A 14 8.22 -29.54 18.18
C GLY A 14 8.12 -29.53 16.65
N PHE A 15 6.92 -29.67 16.08
CA PHE A 15 6.73 -29.54 14.63
C PHE A 15 5.36 -28.97 14.26
N GLY A 16 5.28 -28.40 13.06
CA GLY A 16 4.10 -27.73 12.54
C GLY A 16 4.13 -27.54 11.03
N MET A 17 3.16 -26.77 10.55
CA MET A 17 3.06 -26.36 9.15
C MET A 17 2.91 -24.85 9.07
N LEU A 18 3.65 -24.25 8.13
CA LEU A 18 3.48 -22.89 7.69
C LEU A 18 2.60 -22.84 6.44
N VAL A 19 1.94 -21.71 6.23
CA VAL A 19 1.33 -21.31 4.97
C VAL A 19 2.09 -20.09 4.47
N LEU A 20 2.59 -20.19 3.25
CA LEU A 20 3.29 -19.14 2.52
C LEU A 20 2.27 -18.37 1.66
N PRO A 21 2.67 -17.23 1.07
CA PRO A 21 1.95 -16.66 -0.06
C PRO A 21 1.53 -17.73 -1.09
N THR A 22 0.41 -17.50 -1.78
CA THR A 22 -0.15 -18.40 -2.80
C THR A 22 -0.55 -19.80 -2.31
N GLU A 23 -0.89 -19.94 -1.02
CA GLU A 23 -1.37 -21.18 -0.38
C GLU A 23 -0.38 -22.36 -0.38
N GLU A 24 0.90 -22.11 -0.67
CA GLU A 24 1.94 -23.14 -0.51
C GLU A 24 2.11 -23.45 0.98
N THR A 25 2.22 -24.74 1.33
CA THR A 25 2.49 -25.16 2.72
C THR A 25 3.91 -25.67 2.88
N LEU A 26 4.52 -25.35 4.02
CA LEU A 26 5.90 -25.74 4.32
C LEU A 26 5.99 -26.39 5.70
N PHE A 27 6.60 -27.57 5.77
CA PHE A 27 6.81 -28.25 7.04
C PHE A 27 7.90 -27.54 7.85
N LEU A 28 7.65 -27.37 9.14
CA LEU A 28 8.56 -26.73 10.07
C LEU A 28 8.78 -27.61 11.30
N HIS A 29 10.04 -27.85 11.64
CA HIS A 29 10.44 -28.51 12.87
C HIS A 29 11.13 -27.48 13.79
N VAL A 30 11.06 -27.67 15.11
CA VAL A 30 11.69 -26.77 16.10
C VAL A 30 13.20 -26.66 15.89
N ARG A 31 13.84 -27.76 15.47
CA ARG A 31 15.26 -27.80 15.05
C ARG A 31 15.57 -27.07 13.74
N GLY A 32 14.54 -26.64 13.02
CA GLY A 32 14.67 -25.77 11.85
C GLY A 32 14.90 -24.31 12.22
N PHE A 33 14.60 -23.92 13.47
CA PHE A 33 14.86 -22.57 13.95
C PHE A 33 16.34 -22.36 14.31
N ALA A 34 16.87 -21.19 13.97
CA ALA A 34 18.22 -20.77 14.33
C ALA A 34 18.37 -20.60 15.85
N SER A 35 17.32 -20.09 16.51
CA SER A 35 17.15 -20.05 17.96
C SER A 35 15.79 -20.65 18.32
N THR A 36 15.75 -21.54 19.30
CA THR A 36 14.51 -22.23 19.66
C THR A 36 13.53 -21.26 20.33
N PRO A 37 12.35 -20.99 19.74
CA PRO A 37 11.35 -20.15 20.38
C PRO A 37 10.75 -20.85 21.61
N SER A 38 10.33 -20.07 22.60
CA SER A 38 9.68 -20.61 23.81
C SER A 38 8.32 -21.23 23.51
N THR A 39 7.57 -20.66 22.56
CA THR A 39 6.28 -21.14 22.07
C THR A 39 6.07 -20.65 20.65
N VAL A 40 5.38 -21.45 19.84
CA VAL A 40 4.91 -21.08 18.49
C VAL A 40 3.39 -21.21 18.45
N GLN A 41 2.70 -20.16 18.00
CA GLN A 41 1.26 -20.04 17.95
C GLN A 41 0.74 -19.96 16.50
N ILE A 42 -0.56 -20.22 16.32
CA ILE A 42 -1.21 -20.03 15.01
C ILE A 42 -1.20 -18.54 14.67
N GLY A 43 -0.84 -18.22 13.42
CA GLY A 43 -0.71 -16.85 12.95
C GLY A 43 0.66 -16.22 13.17
N ASP A 44 1.54 -16.85 13.97
CA ASP A 44 2.92 -16.39 14.10
C ASP A 44 3.60 -16.38 12.74
N VAL A 45 4.27 -15.29 12.41
CA VAL A 45 5.02 -15.12 11.19
C VAL A 45 6.45 -15.62 11.39
N VAL A 46 6.85 -16.52 10.50
CA VAL A 46 8.17 -17.14 10.45
C VAL A 46 8.86 -16.74 9.16
N ILE A 47 10.13 -16.35 9.29
CA ILE A 47 11.04 -16.05 8.19
C ILE A 47 12.15 -17.10 8.20
N GLY A 48 12.59 -17.56 7.03
CA GLY A 48 13.67 -18.55 6.94
C GLY A 48 14.03 -18.96 5.51
N GLU A 49 14.64 -20.13 5.38
CA GLU A 49 15.08 -20.71 4.11
C GLU A 49 14.40 -22.05 3.82
N LYS A 50 14.10 -22.31 2.54
CA LYS A 50 13.63 -23.62 2.09
C LYS A 50 14.82 -24.54 1.91
N LYS A 51 14.79 -25.71 2.55
CA LYS A 51 15.80 -26.76 2.42
C LYS A 51 15.13 -28.03 1.87
N PRO A 52 15.71 -28.73 0.88
CA PRO A 52 15.17 -30.00 0.41
C PRO A 52 15.03 -31.02 1.54
N ASP A 53 13.89 -31.68 1.62
CA ASP A 53 13.68 -32.81 2.53
C ASP A 53 14.38 -34.04 1.95
N LYS A 54 15.23 -34.69 2.74
CA LYS A 54 15.93 -35.92 2.30
C LYS A 54 15.01 -37.14 2.28
N LYS A 55 13.86 -37.07 2.97
CA LYS A 55 12.92 -38.19 3.16
C LYS A 55 11.65 -38.06 2.32
N LYS A 56 11.36 -36.87 1.80
CA LYS A 56 10.16 -36.57 1.01
C LYS A 56 10.56 -35.72 -0.18
N ASP A 57 9.84 -35.87 -1.29
CA ASP A 57 10.02 -35.01 -2.46
C ASP A 57 9.38 -33.63 -2.19
N GLY A 58 10.07 -32.79 -1.43
CA GLY A 58 9.56 -31.50 -0.98
C GLY A 58 10.58 -30.66 -0.20
N PHE A 59 10.13 -29.57 0.39
CA PHE A 59 10.96 -28.64 1.16
C PHE A 59 10.54 -28.59 2.63
N VAL A 60 11.50 -28.27 3.50
CA VAL A 60 11.28 -27.95 4.91
C VAL A 60 11.86 -26.57 5.23
N GLY A 61 11.30 -25.92 6.24
CA GLY A 61 11.87 -24.69 6.80
C GLY A 61 13.20 -24.96 7.52
N HIS A 62 14.21 -24.16 7.23
CA HIS A 62 15.52 -24.17 7.86
C HIS A 62 16.01 -22.74 8.13
N ASN A 63 16.91 -22.60 9.10
CA ASN A 63 17.43 -21.31 9.55
C ASN A 63 16.29 -20.31 9.86
N CYS A 64 15.24 -20.80 10.52
CA CYS A 64 14.03 -20.04 10.76
C CYS A 64 14.11 -19.19 12.03
N HIS A 65 13.35 -18.11 12.08
CA HIS A 65 13.06 -17.34 13.29
C HIS A 65 11.68 -16.69 13.21
N LEU A 66 11.16 -16.30 14.37
CA LEU A 66 9.94 -15.49 14.45
C LEU A 66 10.28 -14.05 14.03
N ALA A 67 9.47 -13.48 13.14
CA ALA A 67 9.62 -12.10 12.70
C ALA A 67 9.56 -11.15 13.92
N SER A 68 10.63 -10.39 14.16
CA SER A 68 10.79 -9.59 15.39
C SER A 68 11.73 -8.38 15.25
N ASN A 69 12.62 -8.37 14.26
CA ASN A 69 13.67 -7.35 14.15
C ASN A 69 13.52 -6.45 12.91
N LEU A 70 14.41 -5.46 12.77
CA LEU A 70 14.37 -4.50 11.66
C LEU A 70 14.64 -5.15 10.29
N ASN A 71 15.51 -6.15 10.20
CA ASN A 71 15.73 -6.85 8.93
C ASN A 71 14.47 -7.62 8.52
N ASP A 72 13.73 -8.17 9.49
CA ASP A 72 12.43 -8.79 9.24
C ASP A 72 11.40 -7.79 8.74
N TRP A 73 11.47 -6.53 9.18
CA TRP A 73 10.65 -5.45 8.64
C TRP A 73 10.90 -5.26 7.15
N LEU A 74 12.17 -5.19 6.72
CA LEU A 74 12.52 -5.06 5.30
C LEU A 74 11.97 -6.22 4.45
N ILE A 75 12.12 -7.45 4.95
CA ILE A 75 11.59 -8.65 4.29
C ILE A 75 10.07 -8.60 4.24
N THR A 76 9.43 -8.13 5.32
CA THR A 76 7.98 -8.00 5.39
C THR A 76 7.48 -6.96 4.38
N MET A 77 8.16 -5.82 4.25
CA MET A 77 7.78 -4.77 3.30
C MET A 77 7.92 -5.20 1.83
N SER A 78 8.74 -6.21 1.53
CA SER A 78 8.78 -6.77 0.17
C SER A 78 7.46 -7.42 -0.26
N LEU A 79 6.50 -7.60 0.65
CA LEU A 79 5.16 -8.11 0.37
C LEU A 79 4.14 -7.04 -0.03
N ILE A 80 4.45 -5.74 0.07
CA ILE A 80 3.48 -4.64 -0.15
C ILE A 80 2.74 -4.77 -1.49
N ASP A 81 3.47 -5.07 -2.57
CA ASP A 81 2.90 -5.21 -3.92
C ASP A 81 2.78 -6.68 -4.36
N GLN A 82 2.95 -7.63 -3.44
CA GLN A 82 2.91 -9.06 -3.76
C GLN A 82 1.66 -9.70 -3.17
N PRO A 83 1.17 -10.83 -3.73
CA PRO A 83 0.14 -11.62 -3.09
C PRO A 83 0.59 -12.02 -1.68
N HIS A 84 -0.17 -11.63 -0.65
CA HIS A 84 0.19 -11.88 0.74
C HIS A 84 -0.99 -12.42 1.57
N THR A 85 -2.01 -12.98 0.90
CA THR A 85 -3.13 -13.64 1.58
C THR A 85 -2.75 -15.07 1.95
N VAL A 86 -3.02 -15.46 3.20
CA VAL A 86 -2.79 -16.82 3.73
C VAL A 86 -4.04 -17.37 4.40
N ASN A 87 -4.27 -18.68 4.29
CA ASN A 87 -5.41 -19.36 4.91
C ASN A 87 -4.95 -20.15 6.15
N LEU A 88 -5.33 -19.69 7.34
CA LEU A 88 -4.91 -20.29 8.61
C LEU A 88 -5.89 -21.33 9.16
N ASN A 89 -6.94 -21.69 8.41
CA ASN A 89 -7.90 -22.67 8.88
C ASN A 89 -7.21 -24.00 9.21
N PRO A 90 -7.34 -24.53 10.44
CA PRO A 90 -6.84 -25.85 10.76
C PRO A 90 -7.60 -26.84 9.89
N GLU A 91 -6.89 -27.63 9.09
CA GLU A 91 -7.51 -28.73 8.37
C GLU A 91 -8.14 -29.65 9.42
N VAL A 92 -9.47 -29.69 9.44
CA VAL A 92 -10.22 -30.64 10.25
C VAL A 92 -9.82 -32.03 9.76
N LYS A 93 -8.91 -32.69 10.48
CA LYS A 93 -8.69 -34.12 10.31
C LYS A 93 -10.03 -34.79 10.55
N LYS A 94 -10.63 -35.33 9.48
CA LYS A 94 -11.90 -36.06 9.51
C LYS A 94 -11.75 -37.31 10.39
N PHE A 95 -11.88 -37.15 11.71
CA PHE A 95 -12.10 -38.24 12.65
C PHE A 95 -13.50 -38.06 13.21
N ASN A 96 -14.43 -38.84 12.65
CA ASN A 96 -15.77 -39.16 13.16
C ASN A 96 -16.38 -38.19 14.17
N SER A 97 -17.21 -37.26 13.69
CA SER A 97 -18.58 -36.98 14.17
C SER A 97 -19.00 -35.54 13.84
N LYS A 98 -20.23 -35.41 13.33
CA LYS A 98 -21.05 -34.20 13.13
C LYS A 98 -20.44 -33.07 12.28
N ARG A 99 -21.13 -32.80 11.17
CA ARG A 99 -20.91 -31.65 10.27
C ARG A 99 -21.09 -30.34 11.06
N GLU A 100 -20.03 -29.78 11.58
CA GLU A 100 -19.97 -28.33 11.77
C GLU A 100 -19.65 -27.72 10.40
N ALA A 101 -20.48 -26.76 9.99
CA ALA A 101 -20.28 -26.02 8.75
C ALA A 101 -18.87 -25.40 8.74
N PRO A 102 -18.19 -25.32 7.59
CA PRO A 102 -16.90 -24.66 7.51
C PRO A 102 -17.07 -23.23 8.01
N ARG A 103 -16.43 -22.89 9.13
CA ARG A 103 -16.24 -21.50 9.53
C ARG A 103 -15.60 -20.80 8.34
N SER A 104 -16.21 -19.69 7.91
CA SER A 104 -15.82 -18.86 6.77
C SER A 104 -14.31 -18.90 6.51
N ASN A 105 -13.90 -19.06 5.25
CA ASN A 105 -12.49 -18.99 4.84
C ASN A 105 -11.82 -17.75 5.46
N LEU A 106 -11.05 -17.96 6.53
CA LEU A 106 -10.34 -16.90 7.24
C LEU A 106 -9.06 -16.64 6.47
N HIS A 107 -9.21 -15.83 5.42
CA HIS A 107 -8.10 -15.26 4.70
C HIS A 107 -7.47 -14.16 5.57
N HIS A 108 -6.21 -14.35 5.92
CA HIS A 108 -5.42 -13.39 6.68
C HIS A 108 -4.43 -12.67 5.78
N ASN A 109 -4.16 -11.40 6.10
CA ASN A 109 -3.14 -10.60 5.46
C ASN A 109 -1.79 -10.85 6.15
N LEU A 110 -0.88 -11.57 5.47
CA LEU A 110 0.45 -11.93 6.01
C LEU A 110 1.32 -10.69 6.28
N LEU A 111 1.24 -9.67 5.43
CA LEU A 111 1.94 -8.39 5.62
C LEU A 111 1.51 -7.74 6.94
N GLN A 112 0.20 -7.69 7.21
CA GLN A 112 -0.34 -7.13 8.45
C GLN A 112 -0.01 -7.99 9.69
N LEU A 113 -0.06 -9.32 9.58
CA LEU A 113 0.34 -10.23 10.67
C LEU A 113 1.82 -10.00 11.05
N ALA A 114 2.69 -9.94 10.04
CA ALA A 114 4.12 -9.75 10.22
C ALA A 114 4.42 -8.37 10.81
N ALA A 115 3.82 -7.32 10.28
CA ALA A 115 3.98 -5.97 10.79
C ALA A 115 3.54 -5.86 12.26
N LYS A 116 2.38 -6.44 12.61
CA LYS A 116 1.92 -6.50 14.00
C LYS A 116 2.90 -7.22 14.89
N GLN A 117 3.35 -8.41 14.49
CA GLN A 117 4.27 -9.21 15.30
C GLN A 117 5.60 -8.49 15.55
N ILE A 118 6.16 -7.83 14.52
CA ILE A 118 7.42 -7.09 14.64
C ILE A 118 7.27 -5.88 15.58
N LEU A 119 6.13 -5.17 15.53
CA LEU A 119 5.94 -3.93 16.27
C LEU A 119 5.32 -4.12 17.67
N LYS A 120 4.71 -5.28 17.97
CA LYS A 120 3.90 -5.51 19.18
C LYS A 120 4.62 -5.19 20.50
N ASP A 121 5.91 -5.52 20.59
CA ASP A 121 6.69 -5.36 21.83
C ASP A 121 7.62 -4.14 21.79
N LYS A 122 7.45 -3.26 20.79
CA LYS A 122 8.25 -2.04 20.63
C LYS A 122 7.60 -0.86 21.33
N ASP A 123 8.43 0.01 21.90
CA ASP A 123 7.93 1.29 22.39
C ASP A 123 7.60 2.26 21.23
N ILE A 124 6.91 3.36 21.56
CA ILE A 124 6.48 4.38 20.59
C ILE A 124 7.67 4.93 19.78
N GLU A 125 8.82 5.12 20.40
CA GLU A 125 10.00 5.70 19.74
C GLU A 125 10.69 4.68 18.83
N GLU A 126 10.70 3.40 19.21
CA GLU A 126 11.14 2.31 18.34
C GLU A 126 10.24 2.12 17.12
N ILE A 127 8.92 2.20 17.29
CA ILE A 127 7.96 2.14 16.18
C ILE A 127 8.19 3.35 15.24
N PHE A 128 8.28 4.56 15.80
CA PHE A 128 8.56 5.78 15.04
C PHE A 128 9.85 5.64 14.23
N ARG A 129 10.97 5.28 14.86
CA ARG A 129 12.26 5.12 14.18
C ARG A 129 12.23 4.04 13.10
N THR A 130 11.54 2.91 13.35
CA THR A 130 11.37 1.85 12.35
C THR A 130 10.61 2.39 11.12
N ALA A 131 9.55 3.16 11.35
CA ALA A 131 8.72 3.72 10.28
C ALA A 131 9.50 4.74 9.43
N ILE A 132 10.18 5.69 10.08
CA ILE A 132 10.94 6.73 9.39
C ILE A 132 12.15 6.16 8.66
N HIS A 133 12.89 5.25 9.29
CA HIS A 133 14.07 4.64 8.66
C HIS A 133 13.73 3.90 7.36
N TYR A 134 12.61 3.16 7.32
CA TYR A 134 12.18 2.50 6.09
C TYR A 134 11.77 3.51 5.01
N HIS A 135 11.01 4.54 5.39
CA HIS A 135 10.61 5.62 4.50
C HIS A 135 11.81 6.32 3.85
N GLU A 136 12.82 6.68 4.62
CA GLU A 136 13.97 7.48 4.16
C GLU A 136 14.97 6.69 3.31
N HIS A 137 15.11 5.38 3.55
CA HIS A 137 16.21 4.61 2.96
C HIS A 137 15.79 3.49 2.01
N HIS A 138 14.54 3.03 2.08
CA HIS A 138 14.16 1.78 1.45
C HIS A 138 12.83 1.82 0.69
N LEU A 139 11.93 2.75 1.02
CA LEU A 139 10.59 2.82 0.48
C LEU A 139 10.61 3.34 -0.98
N PRO A 140 10.20 2.52 -1.97
CA PRO A 140 9.99 3.01 -3.32
C PRO A 140 8.82 4.02 -3.35
N PRO A 141 8.90 5.12 -4.13
CA PRO A 141 7.81 6.08 -4.26
C PRO A 141 6.45 5.47 -4.63
N SER A 142 6.45 4.42 -5.45
CA SER A 142 5.24 3.68 -5.83
C SER A 142 4.52 2.99 -4.68
N GLN A 143 5.23 2.67 -3.60
CA GLN A 143 4.69 1.94 -2.46
C GLN A 143 4.23 2.83 -1.31
N PHE A 144 4.43 4.16 -1.42
CA PHE A 144 4.21 5.09 -0.31
C PHE A 144 2.81 5.00 0.31
N ILE A 145 1.76 5.03 -0.52
CA ILE A 145 0.37 4.99 -0.02
C ILE A 145 0.07 3.67 0.67
N ALA A 146 0.51 2.54 0.10
CA ALA A 146 0.29 1.22 0.68
C ALA A 146 1.04 1.08 2.03
N TYR A 147 2.26 1.61 2.10
CA TYR A 147 3.04 1.65 3.33
C TYR A 147 2.39 2.50 4.42
N ALA A 148 1.98 3.73 4.10
CA ALA A 148 1.30 4.61 5.04
C ALA A 148 -0.04 4.02 5.51
N THR A 149 -0.76 3.33 4.62
CA THR A 149 -1.99 2.60 4.94
C THR A 149 -1.71 1.45 5.91
N LEU A 150 -0.65 0.66 5.68
CA LEU A 150 -0.26 -0.43 6.58
C LEU A 150 0.08 0.09 7.97
N LEU A 151 0.85 1.19 8.07
CA LEU A 151 1.19 1.81 9.35
C LEU A 151 -0.07 2.32 10.07
N ASN A 152 -0.96 3.03 9.39
CA ASN A 152 -2.21 3.52 9.97
C ASN A 152 -3.05 2.40 10.60
N HIS A 153 -3.19 1.27 9.91
CA HIS A 153 -3.95 0.13 10.45
C HIS A 153 -3.20 -0.58 11.57
N THR A 154 -1.92 -0.90 11.35
CA THR A 154 -1.12 -1.66 12.32
C THR A 154 -0.97 -0.91 13.65
N ILE A 155 -0.69 0.39 13.62
CA ILE A 155 -0.51 1.20 14.83
C ILE A 155 -1.83 1.33 15.61
N LYS A 156 -2.96 1.56 14.92
CA LYS A 156 -4.30 1.62 15.55
C LYS A 156 -4.73 0.29 16.17
N ASP A 157 -4.24 -0.82 15.64
CA ASP A 157 -4.53 -2.15 16.18
C ASP A 157 -3.64 -2.50 17.39
N LEU A 158 -2.48 -1.87 17.54
CA LEU A 158 -1.49 -2.18 18.58
C LEU A 158 -1.56 -1.23 19.79
N LEU A 159 -1.86 0.04 19.56
CA LEU A 159 -1.86 1.08 20.59
C LEU A 159 -3.28 1.49 20.95
N ASP A 160 -3.46 2.10 22.12
CA ASP A 160 -4.72 2.77 22.45
C ASP A 160 -4.99 3.95 21.48
N PRO A 161 -6.25 4.37 21.30
CA PRO A 161 -6.61 5.36 20.28
C PRO A 161 -5.88 6.70 20.39
N GLU A 162 -5.58 7.16 21.61
CA GLU A 162 -4.90 8.44 21.82
C GLU A 162 -3.42 8.34 21.44
N ALA A 163 -2.72 7.33 21.96
CA ALA A 163 -1.32 7.09 21.62
C ALA A 163 -1.13 6.79 20.12
N ALA A 164 -2.05 6.03 19.52
CA ALA A 164 -2.03 5.74 18.10
C ALA A 164 -2.14 7.01 17.25
N GLU A 165 -3.07 7.91 17.58
CA GLU A 165 -3.27 9.15 16.83
C GLU A 165 -2.07 10.09 16.96
N GLN A 166 -1.52 10.25 18.17
CA GLN A 166 -0.32 11.08 18.39
C GLN A 166 0.89 10.55 17.62
N LEU A 167 1.12 9.23 17.63
CA LEU A 167 2.22 8.63 16.89
C LEU A 167 2.02 8.76 15.38
N LEU A 168 0.83 8.49 14.87
CA LEU A 168 0.54 8.60 13.44
C LEU A 168 0.66 10.04 12.92
N ASP A 169 0.20 11.02 13.69
CA ASP A 169 0.38 12.44 13.37
C ASP A 169 1.87 12.80 13.27
N ARG A 170 2.68 12.36 14.24
CA ARG A 170 4.13 12.55 14.22
C ARG A 170 4.79 11.89 13.00
N ILE A 171 4.41 10.65 12.67
CA ILE A 171 4.92 9.93 11.50
C ILE A 171 4.57 10.66 10.21
N PHE A 172 3.29 11.00 10.00
CA PHE A 172 2.83 11.58 8.74
C PHE A 172 3.31 13.01 8.53
N LYS A 173 3.51 13.80 9.60
CA LYS A 173 4.22 15.07 9.52
C LYS A 173 5.68 14.89 9.07
N SER A 174 6.36 13.86 9.58
CA SER A 174 7.73 13.54 9.16
C SER A 174 7.80 13.10 7.70
N PHE A 175 6.83 12.31 7.23
CA PHE A 175 6.71 11.96 5.82
C PHE A 175 6.52 13.21 4.97
N GLY A 176 5.55 14.07 5.31
CA GLY A 176 5.28 15.32 4.60
C GLY A 176 6.50 16.22 4.42
N ALA A 177 7.39 16.27 5.42
CA ALA A 177 8.63 17.05 5.37
C ALA A 177 9.72 16.48 4.46
N SER A 178 9.60 15.23 3.99
CA SER A 178 10.66 14.50 3.28
C SER A 178 10.18 13.83 1.98
N LEU A 179 9.06 14.28 1.42
CA LEU A 179 8.54 13.74 0.15
C LEU A 179 9.36 14.21 -1.05
N ASN A 180 9.58 13.30 -1.98
CA ASN A 180 9.96 13.65 -3.34
C ASN A 180 8.70 13.99 -4.18
N PRO A 181 8.87 14.62 -5.36
CA PRO A 181 7.75 15.00 -6.23
C PRO A 181 6.82 13.84 -6.61
N GLU A 182 7.37 12.64 -6.84
CA GLU A 182 6.58 11.46 -7.22
C GLU A 182 5.63 11.02 -6.10
N MET A 183 6.15 10.91 -4.87
CA MET A 183 5.34 10.56 -3.70
C MET A 183 4.26 11.62 -3.45
N LEU A 184 4.62 12.90 -3.53
CA LEU A 184 3.69 14.00 -3.32
C LEU A 184 2.56 13.99 -4.36
N PHE A 185 2.89 13.81 -5.64
CA PHE A 185 1.90 13.69 -6.72
C PHE A 185 0.96 12.50 -6.50
N LYS A 186 1.50 11.34 -6.14
CA LYS A 186 0.69 10.14 -5.85
C LYS A 186 -0.27 10.35 -4.69
N VAL A 187 0.20 10.92 -3.59
CA VAL A 187 -0.64 11.29 -2.44
C VAL A 187 -1.76 12.22 -2.90
N TRP A 188 -1.40 13.25 -3.67
CA TRP A 188 -2.35 14.24 -4.12
C TRP A 188 -3.41 13.69 -5.06
N LYS A 189 -3.00 12.86 -6.02
CA LYS A 189 -3.89 12.20 -6.99
C LYS A 189 -4.87 11.26 -6.29
N ASN A 190 -4.43 10.56 -5.24
CA ASN A 190 -5.27 9.64 -4.46
C ASN A 190 -6.03 10.31 -3.30
N ARG A 191 -5.90 11.64 -3.12
CA ARG A 191 -6.48 12.39 -1.99
C ARG A 191 -6.09 11.85 -0.61
N ALA A 192 -4.89 11.32 -0.49
CA ALA A 192 -4.38 10.68 0.73
C ALA A 192 -3.65 11.67 1.65
N PHE A 193 -4.11 12.94 1.72
CA PHE A 193 -3.35 14.06 2.29
C PHE A 193 -2.99 13.88 3.78
N ARG A 194 -3.79 13.10 4.51
CA ARG A 194 -3.47 12.76 5.91
C ARG A 194 -2.12 12.06 6.05
N PHE A 195 -1.69 11.27 5.06
CA PHE A 195 -0.41 10.56 5.08
C PHE A 195 0.81 11.48 4.95
N ILE A 196 0.58 12.76 4.68
CA ILE A 196 1.61 13.79 4.61
C ILE A 196 1.43 14.85 5.70
N GLY A 197 0.60 14.56 6.71
CA GLY A 197 0.36 15.44 7.86
C GLY A 197 -0.55 16.63 7.55
N TYR A 198 -1.24 16.65 6.41
CA TYR A 198 -2.21 17.69 6.10
C TYR A 198 -3.54 17.45 6.83
N LEU A 199 -3.96 18.43 7.62
CA LEU A 199 -5.18 18.40 8.44
C LEU A 199 -6.22 19.45 8.00
N GLY A 200 -5.97 20.17 6.91
CA GLY A 200 -6.88 21.20 6.42
C GLY A 200 -8.16 20.62 5.84
N ASP A 201 -9.24 21.39 5.93
CA ASP A 201 -10.50 21.07 5.26
C ASP A 201 -10.36 21.33 3.75
N GLY A 202 -10.70 20.35 2.93
CA GLY A 202 -10.69 20.47 1.47
C GLY A 202 -9.50 19.82 0.79
N ASP A 203 -9.18 20.32 -0.41
CA ASP A 203 -8.11 19.79 -1.24
C ASP A 203 -6.74 20.36 -0.81
N PHE A 204 -5.67 19.64 -1.13
CA PHE A 204 -4.31 20.11 -0.92
C PHE A 204 -3.79 20.75 -2.20
N GLU A 205 -3.50 22.06 -2.16
CA GLU A 205 -2.85 22.77 -3.26
C GLU A 205 -1.39 22.33 -3.37
N ILE A 206 -1.16 21.33 -4.23
CA ILE A 206 0.17 20.80 -4.54
C ILE A 206 0.96 21.83 -5.38
N PRO A 207 2.30 21.93 -5.24
CA PRO A 207 3.09 22.86 -6.04
C PRO A 207 2.91 22.66 -7.54
N GLU A 208 2.80 23.76 -8.28
CA GLU A 208 2.59 23.78 -9.72
C GLU A 208 3.69 23.01 -10.48
N GLU A 209 4.94 23.10 -10.02
CA GLU A 209 6.07 22.42 -10.65
C GLU A 209 5.90 20.90 -10.59
N VAL A 210 5.29 20.37 -9.53
CA VAL A 210 5.02 18.94 -9.41
C VAL A 210 3.91 18.51 -10.37
N LEU A 211 2.87 19.32 -10.55
CA LEU A 211 1.84 19.05 -11.56
C LEU A 211 2.45 19.03 -12.97
N GLY A 212 3.35 19.97 -13.28
CA GLY A 212 4.05 20.01 -14.56
C GLY A 212 4.87 18.74 -14.85
N LEU A 213 5.54 18.17 -13.84
CA LEU A 213 6.31 16.92 -14.00
C LEU A 213 5.44 15.70 -14.36
N TYR A 214 4.16 15.72 -13.99
CA TYR A 214 3.21 14.63 -14.21
C TYR A 214 2.02 15.06 -15.05
N ALA A 215 2.19 16.04 -15.95
CA ALA A 215 1.11 16.61 -16.75
C ALA A 215 0.31 15.55 -17.56
N THR A 216 0.99 14.52 -18.08
CA THR A 216 0.37 13.42 -18.84
C THR A 216 -0.56 12.53 -18.01
N GLU A 217 -0.49 12.65 -16.69
CA GLU A 217 -1.28 11.89 -15.74
C GLU A 217 -2.47 12.69 -15.17
N ILE A 218 -2.61 13.96 -15.57
CA ILE A 218 -3.66 14.89 -15.14
C ILE A 218 -4.83 14.79 -16.13
N GLY A 219 -5.96 14.26 -15.67
CA GLY A 219 -7.19 14.21 -16.45
C GLY A 219 -8.18 15.30 -16.08
N HIS A 220 -9.35 15.26 -16.71
CA HIS A 220 -10.46 16.17 -16.45
C HIS A 220 -10.81 16.32 -14.95
N ARG A 221 -10.82 15.19 -14.21
CA ARG A 221 -11.13 15.17 -12.78
C ARG A 221 -10.09 15.95 -11.96
N GLU A 222 -8.83 15.81 -12.31
CA GLU A 222 -7.71 16.50 -11.67
C GLU A 222 -7.76 18.00 -12.00
N LEU A 223 -7.97 18.37 -13.27
CA LEU A 223 -8.10 19.76 -13.68
C LEU A 223 -9.27 20.48 -12.99
N SER A 224 -10.40 19.80 -12.80
CA SER A 224 -11.55 20.34 -12.06
C SER A 224 -11.20 20.72 -10.62
N ARG A 225 -10.23 20.01 -10.00
CA ARG A 225 -9.71 20.33 -8.68
C ARG A 225 -8.73 21.50 -8.74
N ILE A 226 -7.78 21.41 -9.67
CA ILE A 226 -6.70 22.39 -9.86
C ILE A 226 -7.30 23.77 -10.13
N LYS A 227 -8.41 23.88 -10.84
CA LYS A 227 -9.14 25.12 -11.09
C LYS A 227 -9.38 25.98 -9.83
N SER A 228 -9.56 25.35 -8.67
CA SER A 228 -9.79 26.05 -7.40
C SER A 228 -8.52 26.54 -6.70
N TYR A 229 -7.34 26.20 -7.21
CA TYR A 229 -6.05 26.59 -6.66
C TYR A 229 -5.68 28.01 -7.06
N SER A 230 -4.74 28.62 -6.34
CA SER A 230 -4.33 29.99 -6.58
C SER A 230 -3.77 30.21 -8.00
N PHE A 231 -3.03 29.24 -8.55
CA PHE A 231 -2.52 29.23 -9.93
C PHE A 231 -3.44 28.48 -10.92
N GLY A 232 -4.53 27.89 -10.41
CA GLY A 232 -5.39 26.94 -11.10
C GLY A 232 -5.91 27.40 -12.47
N PRO A 233 -6.52 28.60 -12.56
CA PRO A 233 -7.07 29.09 -13.83
C PRO A 233 -6.04 29.19 -14.96
N ALA A 234 -4.82 29.64 -14.65
CA ALA A 234 -3.74 29.75 -15.64
C ALA A 234 -3.25 28.36 -16.08
N PHE A 235 -2.95 27.49 -15.11
CA PHE A 235 -2.51 26.12 -15.39
C PHE A 235 -3.55 25.33 -16.21
N CYS A 236 -4.84 25.47 -15.89
CA CYS A 236 -5.91 24.83 -16.65
C CYS A 236 -5.98 25.36 -18.09
N ALA A 237 -5.79 26.66 -18.33
CA ALA A 237 -5.78 27.21 -19.68
C ALA A 237 -4.65 26.60 -20.53
N ASP A 238 -3.43 26.56 -19.99
CA ASP A 238 -2.25 26.01 -20.67
C ASP A 238 -2.43 24.51 -20.98
N MET A 239 -2.97 23.74 -20.01
CA MET A 239 -3.24 22.32 -20.19
C MET A 239 -4.33 22.07 -21.23
N VAL A 240 -5.40 22.87 -21.25
CA VAL A 240 -6.47 22.71 -22.24
C VAL A 240 -5.96 23.06 -23.64
N GLU A 241 -5.21 24.14 -23.80
CA GLU A 241 -4.57 24.48 -25.08
C GLU A 241 -3.69 23.33 -25.59
N ALA A 242 -2.83 22.78 -24.74
CA ALA A 242 -1.95 21.66 -25.10
C ALA A 242 -2.70 20.36 -25.45
N ASN A 243 -3.83 20.06 -24.80
CA ASN A 243 -4.61 18.85 -25.08
C ASN A 243 -5.52 19.00 -26.30
N LEU A 244 -5.93 20.22 -26.65
CA LEU A 244 -6.71 20.48 -27.86
C LEU A 244 -5.81 20.52 -29.11
N ASP A 245 -4.54 20.89 -28.94
CA ASP A 245 -3.53 20.85 -29.98
C ASP A 245 -3.26 19.41 -30.47
N GLY A 246 -3.93 19.02 -31.55
CA GLY A 246 -3.74 17.73 -32.22
C GLY A 246 -4.99 16.87 -32.34
N LEU A 247 -6.12 17.30 -31.76
CA LEU A 247 -7.40 16.60 -31.92
C LEU A 247 -8.02 16.87 -33.30
N ASP A 248 -8.58 15.82 -33.90
CA ASP A 248 -9.47 15.92 -35.06
C ASP A 248 -10.91 16.12 -34.59
N PHE A 249 -11.38 17.37 -34.61
CA PHE A 249 -12.75 17.69 -34.21
C PHE A 249 -13.84 17.07 -35.09
N LYS A 250 -13.50 16.45 -36.23
CA LYS A 250 -14.45 15.68 -37.04
C LYS A 250 -14.68 14.28 -36.48
N ASN A 251 -13.77 13.78 -35.65
CA ASN A 251 -13.96 12.58 -34.87
C ASN A 251 -14.89 12.88 -33.68
N GLN A 252 -16.01 12.15 -33.58
CA GLN A 252 -17.01 12.36 -32.55
C GLN A 252 -16.48 12.09 -31.13
N GLU A 253 -15.56 11.14 -30.96
CA GLU A 253 -14.95 10.81 -29.66
C GLU A 253 -14.01 11.93 -29.21
N GLU A 254 -13.10 12.37 -30.09
CA GLU A 254 -12.16 13.47 -29.81
C GLU A 254 -12.87 14.81 -29.61
N MET A 255 -13.98 15.05 -30.30
CA MET A 255 -14.82 16.23 -30.07
C MET A 255 -15.47 16.21 -28.67
N GLN A 256 -15.94 15.05 -28.21
CA GLN A 256 -16.48 14.94 -26.85
C GLN A 256 -15.40 15.15 -25.79
N GLU A 257 -14.20 14.62 -26.04
CA GLU A 257 -13.04 14.85 -25.18
C GLU A 257 -12.68 16.36 -25.14
N ALA A 258 -12.60 17.01 -26.29
CA ALA A 258 -12.33 18.45 -26.40
C ALA A 258 -13.34 19.30 -25.62
N LEU A 259 -14.63 19.00 -25.75
CA LEU A 259 -15.69 19.73 -25.02
C LEU A 259 -15.55 19.56 -23.51
N SER A 260 -15.18 18.37 -23.03
CA SER A 260 -14.96 18.15 -21.59
C SER A 260 -13.83 19.02 -21.04
N TYR A 261 -12.76 19.22 -21.80
CA TYR A 261 -11.66 20.11 -21.39
C TYR A 261 -12.08 21.58 -21.35
N VAL A 262 -12.86 22.04 -22.34
CA VAL A 262 -13.35 23.42 -22.39
C VAL A 262 -14.33 23.73 -21.25
N GLU A 263 -15.09 22.75 -20.77
CA GLU A 263 -15.99 22.93 -19.62
C GLU A 263 -15.26 23.32 -18.32
N ILE A 264 -13.98 22.97 -18.19
CA ILE A 264 -13.16 23.35 -17.04
C ILE A 264 -12.81 24.83 -17.06
N LEU A 265 -12.69 25.44 -18.24
CA LEU A 265 -12.34 26.85 -18.36
C LEU A 265 -13.48 27.76 -17.91
N ASP A 266 -13.16 29.00 -17.56
CA ASP A 266 -14.13 30.07 -17.27
C ASP A 266 -13.83 31.31 -18.11
N GLY A 267 -14.82 32.21 -18.20
CA GLY A 267 -14.63 33.54 -18.76
C GLY A 267 -14.21 33.55 -20.23
N GLU A 268 -13.22 34.38 -20.55
CA GLU A 268 -12.78 34.63 -21.92
C GLU A 268 -12.14 33.39 -22.57
N GLU A 269 -11.38 32.59 -21.82
CA GLU A 269 -10.74 31.38 -22.34
C GLU A 269 -11.76 30.32 -22.76
N LYS A 270 -12.82 30.13 -21.96
CA LYS A 270 -13.93 29.23 -22.33
C LYS A 270 -14.58 29.67 -23.65
N ILE A 271 -14.92 30.95 -23.75
CA ILE A 271 -15.57 31.52 -24.95
C ILE A 271 -14.66 31.38 -26.18
N ARG A 272 -13.35 31.65 -26.02
CA ARG A 272 -12.34 31.49 -27.08
C ARG A 272 -12.36 30.08 -27.65
N TRP A 273 -12.26 29.06 -26.79
CA TRP A 273 -12.19 27.66 -27.24
C TRP A 273 -13.52 27.12 -27.76
N GLU A 274 -14.66 27.49 -27.16
CA GLU A 274 -15.98 27.14 -27.71
C GLU A 274 -16.15 27.66 -29.15
N ASN A 275 -15.70 28.89 -29.43
CA ASN A 275 -15.77 29.47 -30.77
C ASN A 275 -14.78 28.79 -31.73
N TYR A 276 -13.57 28.45 -31.26
CA TYR A 276 -12.59 27.73 -32.06
C TYR A 276 -13.10 26.36 -32.53
N ILE A 277 -13.66 25.56 -31.61
CA ILE A 277 -14.22 24.24 -31.93
C ILE A 277 -15.37 24.39 -32.95
N LYS A 278 -16.31 25.30 -32.71
CA LYS A 278 -17.42 25.57 -33.66
C LYS A 278 -16.92 25.93 -35.05
N SER A 279 -15.90 26.79 -35.16
CA SER A 279 -15.36 27.24 -36.44
C SER A 279 -14.66 26.14 -37.25
N ASN A 280 -14.16 25.09 -36.58
CA ASN A 280 -13.52 23.95 -37.24
C ASN A 280 -14.52 22.86 -37.67
N LEU A 281 -15.69 22.80 -37.03
CA LEU A 281 -16.80 21.93 -37.47
C LEU A 281 -17.48 22.44 -38.75
N GLU A 282 -17.44 23.75 -39.00
CA GLU A 282 -18.04 24.38 -40.18
C GLU A 282 -17.16 24.31 -41.45
N LYS A 283 -15.92 23.80 -41.36
CA LYS A 283 -14.95 23.67 -42.47
C LYS A 283 -14.82 22.24 -42.99
#